data_AF-A0A1H2XI73-F1
#
_entry.id   AF-A0A1H2XI73-F1
#
_cell.length_a   1.000
_cell.length_b   1.000
_cell.length_c   1.000
_cell.angle_alpha   90.00
_cell.angle_beta   90.00
_cell.angle_gamma   90.00
#
_symmetry.space_group_name_H-M   'P 1'
#
loop_
_entity.id
_entity.type
_entity.pdbx_description
1 polymer ?
#
loop_
_entity_poly.entity_id
_entity_poly.type
_entity_poly.pdbx_seq_one_letter_code
_entity_poly.pdbx_strand_id
1 'polypeptide(L)' 'METRHEEIVSWIIHESGGTRIKANLEWTAVHGVLLEATTLPYLVEGRILPADIPGKESRIYRKPVGRRRCGQASQ' A
#
# COMPACT_ATOMS: atom_id res chain seq x y z
N MET A 1 -1.42 -15.76 2.10
CA MET A 1 -2.48 -15.42 3.08
C MET A 1 -3.49 -16.56 3.20
N GLU A 2 -3.64 -17.31 2.10
CA GLU A 2 -4.67 -18.30 1.82
C GLU A 2 -4.57 -19.48 2.79
N THR A 3 -3.35 -19.88 3.14
CA THR A 3 -3.09 -20.97 4.10
C THR A 3 -3.62 -20.69 5.50
N ARG A 4 -3.84 -19.41 5.86
CA ARG A 4 -4.36 -18.98 7.16
C ARG A 4 -5.75 -18.35 7.06
N HIS A 5 -6.47 -18.57 5.96
CA HIS A 5 -7.74 -17.92 5.69
C HIS A 5 -8.76 -18.11 6.83
N GLU A 6 -8.99 -19.35 7.26
CA GLU A 6 -9.97 -19.67 8.31
C GLU A 6 -9.59 -19.08 9.67
N GLU A 7 -8.30 -19.06 10.00
CA GLU A 7 -7.78 -18.45 11.24
C GLU A 7 -8.07 -16.94 11.25
N ILE A 8 -7.77 -16.26 10.15
CA ILE A 8 -7.97 -14.80 10.02
C ILE A 8 -9.46 -14.45 10.06
N VAL A 9 -10.30 -15.20 9.33
CA VAL A 9 -11.76 -15.01 9.37
C VAL A 9 -12.30 -15.21 10.79
N SER A 10 -11.79 -16.19 11.53
CA SER A 10 -12.16 -16.41 12.93
C SER A 10 -11.82 -15.22 13.81
N TRP A 11 -10.63 -14.62 13.67
CA TRP A 11 -10.24 -13.43 14.42
C TRP A 11 -11.12 -12.23 14.09
N ILE A 12 -11.39 -11.99 12.81
CA ILE A 12 -12.27 -10.88 12.39
C ILE A 12 -13.65 -11.01 13.04
N ILE A 13 -14.24 -12.21 13.07
CA ILE A 13 -15.52 -12.46 13.73
C ILE A 13 -15.42 -12.19 15.23
N HIS A 14 -14.38 -12.69 15.88
CA HIS A 14 -14.19 -12.56 17.34
C HIS A 14 -13.97 -11.12 17.79
N GLU A 15 -13.18 -10.35 17.04
CA GLU A 15 -12.78 -8.99 17.42
C GLU A 15 -13.80 -7.93 17.00
N SER A 16 -14.37 -8.06 15.80
CA SER A 16 -15.31 -7.07 15.26
C SER A 16 -16.78 -7.37 15.52
N GLY A 17 -17.11 -8.58 16.01
CA GLY A 17 -18.50 -9.03 16.24
C GLY A 17 -19.31 -9.23 14.95
N GLY A 18 -18.64 -9.33 13.80
CA GLY A 18 -19.26 -9.48 12.49
C GLY A 18 -19.74 -10.90 12.17
N THR A 19 -20.53 -11.05 11.10
CA THR A 19 -20.92 -12.37 10.58
C THR A 19 -19.82 -12.98 9.71
N ARG A 20 -19.86 -14.31 9.51
CA ARG A 20 -18.89 -15.00 8.63
C ARG A 20 -18.88 -14.47 7.20
N ILE A 21 -20.03 -14.05 6.67
CA ILE A 21 -20.13 -13.47 5.32
C ILE A 21 -19.35 -12.15 5.26
N LYS A 22 -19.55 -11.24 6.23
CA LYS A 22 -18.78 -9.99 6.34
C LYS A 22 -17.28 -10.27 6.42
N ALA A 23 -16.87 -11.18 7.29
CA ALA A 23 -15.46 -11.49 7.51
C ALA A 23 -14.78 -12.06 6.25
N ASN A 24 -15.46 -12.94 5.51
CA ASN A 24 -14.95 -13.44 4.22
C ASN A 24 -14.84 -12.33 3.16
N LEU A 25 -15.81 -11.41 3.14
CA LEU A 25 -15.78 -10.26 2.24
C LEU A 25 -14.60 -9.33 2.53
N GLU A 26 -14.35 -9.04 3.81
CA GLU A 26 -13.20 -8.24 4.24
C GLU A 26 -11.87 -8.91 3.89
N TRP A 27 -11.74 -10.21 4.17
CA TRP A 27 -10.55 -10.97 3.81
C TRP A 27 -10.29 -10.95 2.30
N THR A 28 -11.32 -11.19 1.49
CA THR A 28 -11.22 -11.19 0.03
C THR A 28 -10.84 -9.80 -0.51
N ALA A 29 -11.45 -8.74 0.02
CA ALA A 29 -11.15 -7.37 -0.38
C ALA A 29 -9.68 -7.01 -0.08
N VAL A 30 -9.20 -7.32 1.14
CA VAL A 30 -7.81 -7.05 1.54
C VAL A 30 -6.83 -7.89 0.72
N HIS A 31 -7.15 -9.15 0.44
CA HIS A 31 -6.32 -10.02 -0.38
C HIS A 31 -6.16 -9.46 -1.81
N GLY A 32 -7.26 -9.02 -2.43
CA GLY A 32 -7.23 -8.40 -3.76
C GLY A 32 -6.39 -7.12 -3.78
N VAL A 33 -6.60 -6.23 -2.80
CA VAL A 33 -5.79 -4.99 -2.66
C VAL A 33 -4.32 -5.32 -2.44
N LEU A 34 -3.99 -6.34 -1.64
CA LEU A 34 -2.62 -6.74 -1.41
C LEU A 34 -1.95 -7.19 -2.71
N LEU A 35 -2.64 -7.98 -3.54
CA LEU A 35 -2.14 -8.42 -4.84
C LEU A 35 -1.91 -7.23 -5.78
N GLU A 36 -2.85 -6.29 -5.87
CA GLU A 36 -2.68 -5.07 -6.65
C GLU A 36 -1.49 -4.24 -6.13
N ALA A 37 -1.40 -4.06 -4.81
CA ALA A 37 -0.34 -3.31 -4.16
C ALA A 37 1.06 -3.87 -4.43
N THR A 38 1.19 -5.18 -4.71
CA THR A 38 2.49 -5.77 -5.11
C THR A 38 3.05 -5.20 -6.42
N THR A 39 2.17 -4.68 -7.30
CA THR A 39 2.57 -4.14 -8.60
C THR A 39 2.95 -2.66 -8.53
N LEU A 40 2.40 -1.92 -7.55
CA LEU A 40 2.56 -0.47 -7.44
C LEU A 40 4.01 0.02 -7.33
N PRO A 41 4.97 -0.68 -6.67
CA PRO A 41 6.37 -0.26 -6.65
C PRO A 41 7.00 -0.14 -8.03
N TYR A 42 6.56 -0.97 -8.99
CA TYR A 42 7.08 -0.95 -10.36
C TYR A 42 6.49 0.17 -11.22
N LEU A 43 5.41 0.81 -10.75
CA LEU A 43 4.76 1.94 -11.42
C LEU A 43 5.31 3.30 -10.95
N VAL A 44 6.31 3.31 -10.08
CA VAL A 44 6.92 4.55 -9.58
C VAL A 44 7.88 5.13 -10.62
N GLU A 45 7.46 6.21 -11.28
CA GLU A 45 8.28 6.91 -12.28
C GLU A 45 9.15 8.02 -11.68
N GLY A 46 10.39 8.11 -12.14
CA GLY A 46 11.20 9.33 -12.11
C GLY A 46 11.09 10.07 -13.44
N ARG A 47 11.27 11.40 -13.44
CA ARG A 47 11.26 12.20 -14.68
C ARG A 47 12.47 13.12 -14.76
N ILE A 48 12.99 13.31 -15.97
CA ILE A 48 13.95 14.37 -16.29
C ILE A 48 13.16 15.50 -16.93
N LEU A 49 13.20 16.68 -16.33
CA LEU A 49 12.49 17.87 -16.80
C LEU A 49 13.45 18.77 -17.58
N PRO A 50 12.92 19.55 -18.55
CA PRO A 50 13.69 20.59 -19.20
C PRO A 50 14.19 21.60 -18.16
N ALA A 51 15.45 22.02 -18.28
CA ALA A 51 16.06 23.02 -17.43
C ALA A 51 16.29 24.31 -18.21
N ASP A 52 15.99 25.45 -17.58
CA ASP A 52 16.18 26.79 -18.17
C ASP A 52 17.66 27.22 -18.23
N ILE A 53 18.54 26.53 -17.49
CA ILE A 53 19.95 26.88 -17.39
C ILE A 53 20.77 25.95 -18.30
N PRO A 54 21.56 26.48 -19.25
CA PRO A 54 22.40 25.68 -20.13
C PRO A 54 23.33 24.74 -19.35
N GLY A 55 23.34 23.46 -19.74
CA GLY A 55 24.20 22.43 -19.13
C GLY A 55 23.71 21.88 -17.79
N LYS A 56 22.57 22.35 -17.27
CA LYS A 56 21.95 21.81 -16.06
C LYS A 56 20.87 20.81 -16.42
N GLU A 57 20.80 19.72 -15.67
CA GLU A 57 19.72 18.73 -15.81
C GLU A 57 18.84 18.73 -14.57
N SER A 58 17.52 18.72 -14.76
CA SER A 58 16.55 18.67 -13.67
C SER A 58 15.97 17.26 -13.57
N ARG A 59 16.16 16.59 -12.43
CA ARG A 59 15.68 15.20 -12.21
C ARG A 59 14.76 15.12 -11.00
N ILE A 60 13.62 14.46 -11.15
CA ILE A 60 12.67 14.18 -10.08
C ILE A 60 12.70 12.68 -9.78
N TYR A 61 12.94 12.35 -8.52
CA TYR A 61 12.91 10.98 -8.01
C TYR A 61 11.86 10.86 -6.91
N ARG A 62 11.05 9.81 -6.96
CA ARG A 62 10.17 9.43 -5.84
C ARG A 62 10.90 8.44 -4.96
N LYS A 63 10.98 8.75 -3.66
CA LYS A 63 11.62 7.90 -2.65
C LYS A 63 10.60 7.54 -1.58
N PRO A 64 10.74 6.39 -0.90
CA PRO A 64 9.93 6.09 0.26
C PRO A 64 10.17 7.14 1.35
N VAL A 65 9.10 7.55 2.03
CA VAL A 65 9.13 8.55 3.13
C VAL A 65 9.94 8.04 4.34
N GLY A 66 10.20 6.73 4.41
CA GLY A 66 10.90 6.10 5.52
C GLY A 66 9.95 5.75 6.67
N ARG A 67 10.48 5.67 7.89
CA ARG A 67 9.70 5.29 9.07
C ARG A 67 8.68 6.38 9.42
N ARG A 68 7.38 6.08 9.23
CA ARG A 68 6.30 6.95 9.71
C ARG A 68 6.20 6.83 11.24
N ARG A 69 6.48 7.91 11.98
CA ARG A 69 6.15 7.99 13.41
C ARG A 69 4.66 8.32 13.57
N CYS A 70 4.01 7.72 14.57
CA CYS A 70 2.63 8.07 14.91
C CYS A 70 2.59 9.57 15.27
N GLY A 71 1.73 10.34 14.59
CA GLY A 71 1.55 11.78 14.82
C GLY A 71 2.33 12.74 13.91
N GLN A 72 3.20 12.26 13.02
CA GLN A 72 3.87 13.11 12.02
C GLN A 72 3.52 12.62 10.61
N ALA A 73 2.36 13.04 10.11
CA ALA A 73 2.05 13.01 8.70
C ALA A 73 2.25 14.43 8.16
N SER A 74 3.03 14.56 7.08
CA SER A 74 3.33 15.80 6.35
C SER A 74 4.54 16.60 6.86
N GLN A 75 5.73 16.12 6.50
CA GLN A 75 6.78 16.99 5.94
C GLN A 75 7.22 16.38 4.61
#